data_AF-A0A7R9W8E7-F1
#
_entry.id   AF-A0A7R9W8E7-F1
#
_cell.length_a   1.000
_cell.length_b   1.000
_cell.length_c   1.000
_cell.angle_alpha   90.00
_cell.angle_beta   90.00
_cell.angle_gamma   90.00
#
_symmetry.space_group_name_H-M   'P 1'
#
loop_
_entity.id
_entity.type
_entity.pdbx_description
1 polymer ?
#
loop_
_entity_poly.entity_id
_entity_poly.type
_entity_poly.pdbx_seq_one_letter_code
_entity_poly.pdbx_strand_id
1 'polypeptide(L)'
;AAVNMTILCRTSSTVEALRQRLRRGDVIEYASRSLSGRSDGAEEPAVAADESLTEKWKKNAQTGRFQRPIFVAATKQHVGKTSVSLALVSGLQKRFDKVGFIKPVGQQHVEVESSNLRSTIRVDKDVCLVRERFHLDHIDYQHMSPVIIPRGYTKKYVDGEITYEKQLHDIESSFREVSAASDVVLCEGTGHCAVGSIVDVNNAKVASMIGADMA
;
A
#
# COMPACT_ATOMS: atom_id res chain seq x y z
N ALA A 1 7.78 10.71 21.62
CA ALA A 1 8.47 10.86 20.32
C ALA A 1 7.42 10.76 19.22
N ALA A 2 7.21 11.82 18.44
CA ALA A 2 6.21 11.83 17.39
C ALA A 2 6.55 10.76 16.32
N VAL A 3 5.60 9.89 16.04
CA VAL A 3 5.65 8.94 14.92
C VAL A 3 5.13 9.68 13.70
N ASN A 4 5.99 9.93 12.71
CA ASN A 4 5.54 10.45 11.42
C ASN A 4 5.06 9.29 10.55
N MET A 5 3.73 9.13 10.46
CA MET A 5 3.06 8.21 9.56
C MET A 5 2.41 8.98 8.41
N THR A 6 2.72 8.61 7.18
CA THR A 6 2.23 9.29 5.98
C THR A 6 1.21 8.40 5.29
N ILE A 7 -0.05 8.87 5.21
CA ILE A 7 -1.12 8.24 4.44
C ILE A 7 -1.27 9.04 3.14
N LEU A 8 -1.10 8.38 2.00
CA LEU A 8 -1.12 9.02 0.69
C LEU A 8 -2.34 8.54 -0.11
N CYS A 9 -3.15 9.49 -0.60
CA CYS A 9 -4.34 9.23 -1.40
C CYS A 9 -4.65 10.44 -2.31
N ARG A 10 -4.97 10.20 -3.59
CA ARG A 10 -5.18 11.23 -4.63
C ARG A 10 -6.65 11.59 -4.91
N THR A 11 -7.64 10.98 -4.26
CA THR A 11 -9.07 11.28 -4.54
C THR A 11 -9.63 12.29 -3.53
N SER A 12 -9.99 13.48 -4.03
CA SER A 12 -10.61 14.55 -3.24
C SER A 12 -11.80 14.04 -2.45
N SER A 13 -12.70 13.25 -3.05
CA SER A 13 -13.88 12.71 -2.34
C SER A 13 -13.56 11.73 -1.20
N THR A 14 -12.52 10.91 -1.31
CA THR A 14 -12.15 9.93 -0.27
C THR A 14 -11.38 10.61 0.86
N VAL A 15 -10.43 11.49 0.52
CA VAL A 15 -9.65 12.28 1.47
C VAL A 15 -10.55 13.27 2.21
N GLU A 16 -11.52 13.88 1.52
CA GLU A 16 -12.45 14.84 2.11
C GLU A 16 -13.51 14.16 2.98
N ALA A 17 -13.99 12.98 2.61
CA ALA A 17 -14.82 12.15 3.47
C ALA A 17 -14.05 11.60 4.69
N LEU A 18 -12.73 11.38 4.58
CA LEU A 18 -11.87 11.04 5.71
C LEU A 18 -11.64 12.28 6.60
N ARG A 19 -11.30 13.44 6.01
CA ARG A 19 -11.11 14.73 6.69
C ARG A 19 -12.37 15.24 7.38
N GLN A 20 -13.56 15.05 6.81
CA GLN A 20 -14.85 15.45 7.41
C GLN A 20 -15.22 14.58 8.62
N ARG A 21 -14.83 13.30 8.62
CA ARG A 21 -15.04 12.40 9.78
C ARG A 21 -13.96 12.57 10.86
N LEU A 22 -12.71 12.83 10.48
CA LEU A 22 -11.63 13.17 11.42
C LEU A 22 -11.87 14.51 12.14
N ARG A 23 -12.64 15.43 11.54
CA ARG A 23 -13.11 16.67 12.19
C ARG A 23 -14.20 16.47 13.25
N ARG A 24 -14.78 15.26 13.39
CA ARG A 24 -15.89 14.98 14.33
C ARG A 24 -15.49 14.47 15.71
N GLY A 25 -14.20 14.51 16.09
CA GLY A 25 -13.81 14.53 17.50
C GLY A 25 -13.38 13.21 18.15
N ASP A 26 -12.89 12.22 17.41
CA ASP A 26 -12.13 11.11 18.01
C ASP A 26 -10.64 11.47 18.01
N VAL A 27 -10.12 11.81 19.20
CA VAL A 27 -8.81 12.41 19.46
C VAL A 27 -7.64 11.51 19.05
N ILE A 28 -6.78 11.98 18.13
CA ILE A 28 -5.31 11.83 18.23
C ILE A 28 -4.67 13.13 17.72
N GLU A 29 -4.24 13.98 18.66
CA GLU A 29 -3.52 15.23 18.42
C GLU A 29 -2.02 14.95 18.23
N TYR A 30 -1.36 15.55 17.23
CA TYR A 30 -0.21 16.45 17.46
C TYR A 30 0.17 17.29 16.22
N ALA A 31 0.22 18.60 16.50
CA ALA A 31 0.66 19.81 15.80
C ALA A 31 2.11 19.78 15.24
N SER A 32 2.64 20.72 14.43
CA SER A 32 2.17 21.90 13.66
C SER A 32 3.38 22.47 12.88
N ARG A 33 3.15 23.26 11.81
CA ARG A 33 3.56 24.68 11.77
C ARG A 33 2.96 25.42 10.57
N SER A 34 2.62 26.67 10.86
CA SER A 34 1.88 27.65 10.08
C SER A 34 2.70 28.27 8.94
N LEU A 35 2.06 28.53 7.81
CA LEU A 35 2.29 29.78 7.08
C LEU A 35 0.95 30.46 6.84
N SER A 36 0.92 31.71 7.29
CA SER A 36 -0.18 32.64 7.34
C SER A 36 -0.48 33.26 5.98
N GLY A 37 -1.78 33.43 5.68
CA GLY A 37 -2.33 34.58 4.97
C GLY A 37 -2.34 34.55 3.44
N ARG A 38 -3.50 34.29 2.84
CA ARG A 38 -4.36 35.30 2.18
C ARG A 38 -5.54 34.62 1.50
N SER A 39 -6.69 35.29 1.60
CA SER A 39 -7.88 35.05 0.78
C SER A 39 -7.58 35.40 -0.68
N ASP A 40 -8.14 34.63 -1.61
CA ASP A 40 -9.09 35.11 -2.61
C ASP A 40 -9.37 33.99 -3.62
N GLY A 41 -10.62 33.94 -4.11
CA GLY A 41 -11.10 32.91 -5.01
C GLY A 41 -10.31 32.86 -6.31
N ALA A 42 -9.77 31.68 -6.60
CA ALA A 42 -9.34 31.28 -7.94
C ALA A 42 -9.71 29.80 -8.10
N GLU A 43 -10.36 29.47 -9.22
CA GLU A 43 -10.62 28.09 -9.62
C GLU A 43 -9.33 27.26 -9.51
N GLU A 44 -9.40 26.10 -8.84
CA GLU A 44 -8.28 25.16 -8.81
C GLU A 44 -7.97 24.74 -10.26
N PRO A 45 -6.72 24.89 -10.73
CA PRO A 45 -6.36 24.42 -12.05
C PRO A 45 -6.46 22.89 -12.06
N ALA A 46 -7.16 22.35 -13.05
CA ALA A 46 -7.13 20.92 -13.33
C ALA A 46 -5.67 20.49 -13.51
N VAL A 47 -5.11 19.81 -12.50
CA VAL A 47 -3.77 19.22 -12.59
C VAL A 47 -3.84 18.15 -13.66
N ALA A 48 -3.27 18.45 -14.83
CA ALA A 48 -3.18 17.54 -15.95
C ALA A 48 -2.59 16.21 -15.45
N ALA A 49 -3.36 15.13 -15.58
CA ALA A 49 -2.86 13.80 -15.34
C ALA A 49 -1.75 13.55 -16.36
N ASP A 50 -0.56 13.23 -15.87
CA ASP A 50 0.55 12.77 -16.72
C ASP A 50 0.05 11.59 -17.57
N GLU A 51 -0.07 11.83 -18.88
CA GLU A 51 -0.57 10.86 -19.86
C GLU A 51 0.28 9.58 -19.88
N SER A 52 1.56 9.65 -19.48
CA SER A 52 2.45 8.49 -19.40
C SER A 52 2.12 7.55 -18.24
N LEU A 53 1.59 8.08 -17.12
CA LEU A 53 1.14 7.28 -15.99
C LEU A 53 -0.23 6.64 -16.24
N THR A 54 -1.09 7.26 -17.05
CA THR A 54 -2.44 6.75 -17.35
C THR A 54 -2.43 5.52 -18.26
N GLU A 55 -1.44 5.37 -19.13
CA GLU A 55 -1.28 4.15 -19.95
C GLU A 55 -0.90 2.90 -19.12
N LYS A 56 -0.16 3.07 -18.02
CA LYS A 56 0.27 1.93 -17.18
C LYS A 56 -0.86 1.34 -16.34
N TRP A 57 -1.85 2.15 -15.95
CA TRP A 57 -2.98 1.74 -15.13
C TRP A 57 -4.22 1.52 -15.98
N LYS A 58 -4.26 0.46 -16.79
CA LYS A 58 -5.48 0.09 -17.51
C LYS A 58 -6.68 0.08 -16.55
N LYS A 59 -7.81 0.64 -17.00
CA LYS A 59 -9.10 0.47 -16.34
C LYS A 59 -9.26 -1.00 -15.97
N ASN A 60 -9.60 -1.28 -14.71
CA ASN A 60 -9.95 -2.63 -14.30
C ASN A 60 -11.01 -3.15 -15.29
N ALA A 61 -10.73 -4.26 -15.96
CA ALA A 61 -11.55 -4.75 -17.07
C ALA A 61 -12.98 -5.15 -16.64
N GLN A 62 -13.17 -5.41 -15.35
CA GLN A 62 -14.43 -5.82 -14.75
C GLN A 62 -15.23 -4.61 -14.23
N THR A 63 -14.57 -3.56 -13.73
CA THR A 63 -15.22 -2.38 -13.12
C THR A 63 -15.15 -1.11 -13.94
N GLY A 64 -14.31 -1.07 -14.99
CA GLY A 64 -14.06 0.10 -15.82
C GLY A 64 -13.34 1.26 -15.10
N ARG A 65 -12.91 1.06 -13.85
CA ARG A 65 -12.31 2.10 -12.99
C ARG A 65 -10.78 2.04 -12.98
N PHE A 66 -10.14 3.20 -12.91
CA PHE A 66 -8.73 3.30 -12.57
C PHE A 66 -8.56 3.00 -11.08
N GLN A 67 -7.80 1.95 -10.74
CA GLN A 67 -7.47 1.65 -9.36
C GLN A 67 -6.33 2.56 -8.91
N ARG A 68 -6.63 3.44 -7.94
CA ARG A 68 -5.64 4.28 -7.27
C ARG A 68 -5.45 3.75 -5.85
N PRO A 69 -4.37 3.02 -5.56
CA PRO A 69 -4.18 2.44 -4.24
C PRO A 69 -3.96 3.52 -3.18
N ILE A 70 -4.41 3.23 -1.95
CA ILE A 70 -4.08 4.01 -0.76
C ILE A 70 -2.75 3.47 -0.25
N PHE A 71 -1.72 4.31 -0.12
CA PHE A 71 -0.41 3.87 0.37
C PHE A 71 -0.21 4.32 1.82
N VAL A 72 0.14 3.37 2.69
CA VAL A 72 0.46 3.63 4.11
C VAL A 72 1.94 3.38 4.32
N ALA A 73 2.70 4.46 4.49
CA ALA A 73 4.13 4.40 4.79
C ALA A 73 4.40 4.97 6.18
N ALA A 74 5.46 4.47 6.82
CA ALA A 74 6.01 5.14 8.00
C ALA A 74 7.52 5.16 7.93
N THR A 75 8.09 6.20 8.53
CA THR A 75 9.54 6.46 8.55
C THR A 75 10.34 5.51 9.45
N LYS A 76 9.66 4.71 10.29
CA LYS A 76 10.28 3.77 11.24
C LYS A 76 9.52 2.44 11.33
N GLN A 77 10.20 1.40 11.81
CA GLN A 77 9.60 0.10 12.13
C GLN A 77 8.77 0.18 13.43
N HIS A 78 7.77 -0.69 13.55
CA HIS A 78 6.93 -0.85 14.75
C HIS A 78 6.17 0.39 15.23
N VAL A 79 5.95 1.36 14.34
CA VAL A 79 5.26 2.60 14.69
C VAL A 79 3.74 2.58 14.45
N GLY A 80 3.13 1.39 14.40
CA GLY A 80 1.67 1.25 14.29
C GLY A 80 1.10 1.28 12.86
N LYS A 81 1.92 1.07 11.83
CA LYS A 81 1.45 0.93 10.43
C LYS A 81 0.36 -0.12 10.30
N THR A 82 0.62 -1.33 10.79
CA THR A 82 -0.33 -2.44 10.77
C THR A 82 -1.63 -2.06 11.48
N SER A 83 -1.55 -1.38 12.64
CA SER A 83 -2.74 -0.90 13.35
C SER A 83 -3.57 0.08 12.51
N VAL A 84 -2.91 1.00 11.79
CA VAL A 84 -3.60 1.91 10.87
C VAL A 84 -4.11 1.20 9.63
N SER A 85 -3.39 0.22 9.09
CA SER A 85 -3.87 -0.63 8.01
C SER A 85 -5.15 -1.37 8.43
N LEU A 86 -5.18 -1.96 9.63
CA LEU A 86 -6.37 -2.62 10.17
C LEU A 86 -7.55 -1.63 10.27
N ALA A 87 -7.31 -0.43 10.81
CA ALA A 87 -8.34 0.60 10.92
C ALA A 87 -8.87 1.05 9.54
N LEU A 88 -7.98 1.22 8.57
CA LEU A 88 -8.33 1.60 7.21
C LEU A 88 -9.11 0.51 6.48
N VAL A 89 -8.66 -0.76 6.53
CA VAL A 89 -9.39 -1.89 5.94
C VAL A 89 -10.79 -1.98 6.52
N SER A 90 -10.92 -1.92 7.85
CA SER A 90 -12.22 -1.89 8.55
C SER A 90 -13.12 -0.73 8.08
N GLY A 91 -12.55 0.47 7.89
CA GLY A 91 -13.27 1.63 7.40
C GLY A 91 -13.67 1.53 5.92
N LEU A 92 -12.82 0.91 5.09
CA LEU A 92 -13.04 0.72 3.65
C LEU A 92 -14.11 -0.35 3.40
N GLN A 93 -14.15 -1.43 4.18
CA GLN A 93 -15.20 -2.47 4.06
C GLN A 93 -16.62 -1.94 4.35
N LYS A 94 -16.75 -0.78 4.98
CA LYS A 94 -18.05 -0.09 5.15
C LYS A 94 -18.53 0.63 3.89
N ARG A 95 -17.69 0.71 2.84
CA ARG A 95 -17.93 1.51 1.63
C ARG A 95 -17.70 0.76 0.33
N PHE A 96 -16.96 -0.35 0.38
CA PHE A 96 -16.57 -1.16 -0.77
C PHE A 96 -16.79 -2.62 -0.44
N ASP A 97 -17.29 -3.39 -1.41
CA ASP A 97 -17.60 -4.80 -1.22
C ASP A 97 -16.32 -5.63 -1.17
N LYS A 98 -15.33 -5.29 -2.02
CA LYS A 98 -14.04 -5.98 -2.11
C LYS A 98 -12.88 -5.02 -1.83
N VAL A 99 -12.35 -5.08 -0.61
CA VAL A 99 -11.14 -4.34 -0.23
C VAL A 99 -9.92 -5.23 -0.43
N GLY A 100 -8.96 -4.74 -1.20
CA GLY A 100 -7.66 -5.37 -1.41
C GLY A 100 -6.63 -4.91 -0.40
N PHE A 101 -5.73 -5.82 -0.03
CA PHE A 101 -4.59 -5.53 0.81
C PHE A 101 -3.33 -6.15 0.22
N ILE A 102 -2.28 -5.37 0.13
CA ILE A 102 -0.96 -5.84 -0.30
C ILE A 102 0.12 -5.20 0.56
N LYS A 103 1.12 -6.01 0.91
CA LYS A 103 2.37 -5.58 1.53
C LYS A 103 3.52 -5.94 0.60
N PRO A 104 3.92 -5.03 -0.31
CA PRO A 104 4.83 -5.35 -1.40
C PRO A 104 6.17 -5.95 -0.95
N VAL A 105 6.68 -5.49 0.19
CA VAL A 105 7.92 -5.97 0.79
C VAL A 105 7.70 -6.30 2.27
N GLY A 106 7.78 -7.58 2.58
CA GLY A 106 7.66 -8.16 3.92
C GLY A 106 8.99 -8.60 4.53
N GLN A 107 9.01 -8.85 5.83
CA GLN A 107 10.21 -9.31 6.56
C GLN A 107 9.89 -10.49 7.48
N GLN A 108 8.91 -10.31 8.36
CA GLN A 108 8.48 -11.37 9.25
C GLN A 108 7.42 -12.18 8.52
N HIS A 109 7.69 -13.46 8.32
CA HIS A 109 6.79 -14.34 7.60
C HIS A 109 6.32 -15.51 8.47
N VAL A 110 5.25 -16.14 8.00
CA VAL A 110 4.68 -17.40 8.47
C VAL A 110 4.44 -18.30 7.27
N GLU A 111 4.28 -19.59 7.54
CA GLU A 111 3.91 -20.58 6.53
C GLU A 111 2.39 -20.78 6.56
N VAL A 112 1.77 -20.74 5.38
CA VAL A 112 0.33 -20.93 5.19
C VAL A 112 0.08 -21.88 4.04
N GLU A 113 -1.00 -22.66 4.12
CA GLU A 113 -1.43 -23.54 3.03
C GLU A 113 -2.15 -22.71 1.96
N SER A 114 -1.60 -22.67 0.74
CA SER A 114 -2.30 -22.10 -0.41
C SER A 114 -3.11 -23.21 -1.09
N SER A 115 -4.44 -23.11 -1.02
CA SER A 115 -5.35 -24.05 -1.68
C SER A 115 -5.20 -24.02 -3.20
N ASN A 116 -4.93 -22.86 -3.78
CA ASN A 116 -4.76 -22.68 -5.23
C ASN A 116 -3.45 -23.29 -5.74
N LEU A 117 -2.35 -23.14 -4.99
CA LEU A 117 -1.06 -23.71 -5.35
C LEU A 117 -0.86 -25.15 -4.88
N ARG A 118 -1.75 -25.62 -3.98
CA ARG A 118 -1.65 -26.93 -3.31
C ARG A 118 -0.28 -27.15 -2.66
N SER A 119 0.22 -26.09 -2.02
CA SER A 119 1.52 -26.08 -1.36
C SER A 119 1.54 -25.08 -0.21
N THR A 120 2.39 -25.35 0.77
CA THR A 120 2.74 -24.39 1.81
C THR A 120 3.58 -23.25 1.21
N ILE A 121 3.16 -22.01 1.43
CA ILE A 121 3.88 -20.81 0.99
C ILE A 121 4.23 -19.92 2.17
N ARG A 122 5.25 -19.08 2.00
CA ARG A 122 5.60 -18.05 2.99
C ARG A 122 4.86 -16.76 2.68
N VAL A 123 4.32 -16.15 3.72
CA VAL A 123 3.53 -14.91 3.65
C VAL A 123 3.92 -13.99 4.80
N ASP A 124 3.93 -12.67 4.59
CA ASP A 124 4.19 -11.72 5.68
C ASP A 124 3.13 -11.85 6.80
N LYS A 125 3.56 -11.73 8.05
CA LYS A 125 2.68 -11.86 9.23
C LYS A 125 1.53 -10.86 9.21
N ASP A 126 1.76 -9.64 8.73
CA ASP A 126 0.73 -8.62 8.70
C ASP A 126 -0.31 -8.90 7.61
N VAL A 127 0.09 -9.55 6.51
CA VAL A 127 -0.85 -10.05 5.50
C VAL A 127 -1.73 -11.16 6.08
N CYS A 128 -1.14 -12.10 6.80
CA CYS A 128 -1.88 -13.17 7.49
C CYS A 128 -2.95 -12.57 8.41
N LEU A 129 -2.52 -11.63 9.27
CA LEU A 129 -3.40 -10.94 10.22
C LEU A 129 -4.54 -10.19 9.51
N VAL A 130 -4.24 -9.39 8.48
CA VAL A 130 -5.25 -8.57 7.79
C VAL A 130 -6.23 -9.47 7.03
N ARG A 131 -5.73 -10.45 6.26
CA ARG A 131 -6.58 -11.33 5.45
C ARG A 131 -7.56 -12.11 6.33
N GLU A 132 -7.07 -12.73 7.40
CA GLU A 132 -7.89 -13.54 8.31
C GLU A 132 -8.88 -12.68 9.10
N ARG A 133 -8.44 -11.53 9.60
CA ARG A 133 -9.29 -10.65 10.42
C ARG A 133 -10.47 -10.06 9.64
N PHE A 134 -10.27 -9.80 8.35
CA PHE A 134 -11.24 -9.11 7.50
C PHE A 134 -11.82 -10.00 6.40
N HIS A 135 -11.52 -11.31 6.41
CA HIS A 135 -12.03 -12.29 5.46
C HIS A 135 -11.79 -11.87 4.00
N LEU A 136 -10.54 -11.50 3.67
CA LEU A 136 -10.15 -11.10 2.30
C LEU A 136 -9.95 -12.32 1.39
N ASP A 137 -10.86 -13.29 1.44
CA ASP A 137 -10.74 -14.60 0.77
C ASP A 137 -10.83 -14.54 -0.76
N HIS A 138 -11.29 -13.40 -1.29
CA HIS A 138 -11.30 -13.11 -2.72
C HIS A 138 -9.89 -12.86 -3.31
N ILE A 139 -8.85 -12.84 -2.47
CA ILE A 139 -7.46 -12.63 -2.85
C ILE A 139 -6.63 -13.80 -2.33
N ASP A 140 -5.81 -14.36 -3.22
CA ASP A 140 -4.85 -15.40 -2.85
C ASP A 140 -3.65 -14.79 -2.11
N TYR A 141 -3.25 -15.46 -1.02
CA TYR A 141 -2.05 -15.15 -0.24
C TYR A 141 -0.80 -14.90 -1.10
N GLN A 142 -0.63 -15.64 -2.20
CA GLN A 142 0.56 -15.53 -3.06
C GLN A 142 0.74 -14.13 -3.65
N HIS A 143 -0.35 -13.35 -3.79
CA HIS A 143 -0.32 -12.00 -4.35
C HIS A 143 -0.23 -10.89 -3.28
N MET A 144 -0.29 -11.24 -2.00
CA MET A 144 -0.43 -10.23 -0.94
C MET A 144 0.91 -9.81 -0.34
N SER A 145 1.97 -10.62 -0.44
CA SER A 145 3.34 -10.24 -0.04
C SER A 145 4.40 -10.84 -0.98
N PRO A 146 4.51 -10.33 -2.21
CA PRO A 146 5.33 -10.95 -3.27
C PRO A 146 6.82 -11.00 -2.97
N VAL A 147 7.34 -10.03 -2.23
CA VAL A 147 8.75 -10.00 -1.83
C VAL A 147 8.84 -10.16 -0.32
N ILE A 148 9.44 -11.26 0.13
CA ILE A 148 9.72 -11.52 1.54
C ILE A 148 11.23 -11.55 1.72
N ILE A 149 11.73 -10.76 2.67
CA ILE A 149 13.15 -10.60 2.94
C ILE A 149 13.52 -11.33 4.24
N PRO A 150 13.76 -12.66 4.21
CA PRO A 150 14.28 -13.41 5.34
C PRO A 150 15.77 -13.11 5.58
N ARG A 151 16.33 -13.67 6.66
CA ARG A 151 17.78 -13.68 6.87
C ARG A 151 18.49 -14.30 5.67
N GLY A 152 19.59 -13.68 5.23
CA GLY A 152 20.38 -14.13 4.07
C GLY A 152 19.88 -13.64 2.71
N TYR A 153 18.70 -13.01 2.63
CA TYR A 153 18.16 -12.48 1.37
C TYR A 153 19.08 -11.43 0.75
N THR A 154 19.59 -10.49 1.55
CA THR A 154 20.55 -9.48 1.11
C THR A 154 21.82 -10.10 0.51
N LYS A 155 22.33 -11.18 1.12
CA LYS A 155 23.51 -11.87 0.60
C LYS A 155 23.23 -12.44 -0.80
N LYS A 156 22.09 -13.13 -0.96
CA LYS A 156 21.65 -13.64 -2.25
C LYS A 156 21.44 -12.56 -3.32
N TYR A 157 20.96 -11.38 -2.91
CA TYR A 157 20.85 -10.22 -3.79
C TYR A 157 22.22 -9.74 -4.27
N VAL A 158 23.17 -9.57 -3.34
CA VAL A 158 24.56 -9.17 -3.68
C VAL A 158 25.26 -10.23 -4.53
N ASP A 159 25.00 -11.50 -4.28
CA ASP A 159 25.55 -12.64 -5.03
C ASP A 159 24.87 -12.83 -6.41
N GLY A 160 23.86 -12.01 -6.75
CA GLY A 160 23.16 -12.03 -8.05
C GLY A 160 22.10 -13.12 -8.21
N GLU A 161 21.82 -13.91 -7.18
CA GLU A 161 20.74 -14.91 -7.19
C GLU A 161 19.34 -14.27 -7.21
N ILE A 162 19.23 -13.04 -6.72
CA ILE A 162 18.00 -12.25 -6.68
C ILE A 162 18.26 -10.94 -7.41
N THR A 163 17.47 -10.65 -8.45
CA THR A 163 17.63 -9.43 -9.22
C THR A 163 16.61 -8.37 -8.82
N TYR A 164 16.95 -7.11 -9.07
CA TYR A 164 16.05 -5.98 -8.86
C TYR A 164 14.80 -6.09 -9.74
N GLU A 165 15.00 -6.44 -11.02
CA GLU A 165 13.95 -6.53 -12.04
C GLU A 165 12.93 -7.61 -11.68
N LYS A 166 13.39 -8.76 -11.16
CA LYS A 166 12.52 -9.83 -10.70
C LYS A 166 11.63 -9.36 -9.56
N GLN A 167 12.19 -8.65 -8.57
CA GLN A 167 11.42 -8.13 -7.44
C GLN A 167 10.35 -7.13 -7.89
N LEU A 168 10.70 -6.20 -8.80
CA LEU A 168 9.72 -5.26 -9.35
C LEU A 168 8.61 -5.98 -10.12
N HIS A 169 8.97 -6.97 -10.94
CA HIS A 169 8.01 -7.77 -11.68
C HIS A 169 7.06 -8.54 -10.75
N ASP A 170 7.57 -9.15 -9.68
CA ASP A 170 6.77 -9.90 -8.71
C ASP A 170 5.79 -8.97 -7.96
N ILE A 171 6.22 -7.73 -7.64
CA ILE A 171 5.34 -6.73 -7.04
C ILE A 171 4.28 -6.24 -8.03
N GLU A 172 4.67 -5.90 -9.27
CA GLU A 172 3.74 -5.38 -10.28
C GLU A 172 2.68 -6.41 -10.67
N SER A 173 3.09 -7.66 -10.89
CA SER A 173 2.17 -8.77 -11.19
C SER A 173 1.20 -9.02 -10.03
N SER A 174 1.70 -9.09 -8.80
CA SER A 174 0.85 -9.31 -7.63
C SER A 174 -0.10 -8.16 -7.36
N PHE A 175 0.36 -6.91 -7.53
CA PHE A 175 -0.52 -5.74 -7.44
C PHE A 175 -1.64 -5.80 -8.48
N ARG A 176 -1.35 -6.23 -9.71
CA ARG A 176 -2.35 -6.39 -10.76
C ARG A 176 -3.44 -7.38 -10.37
N GLU A 177 -3.06 -8.54 -9.83
CA GLU A 177 -4.02 -9.56 -9.37
C GLU A 177 -4.90 -9.06 -8.21
N VAL A 178 -4.28 -8.44 -7.19
CA VAL A 178 -5.01 -7.82 -6.07
C VAL A 178 -5.95 -6.72 -6.57
N SER A 179 -5.49 -5.88 -7.48
CA SER A 179 -6.25 -4.77 -8.05
C SER A 179 -7.40 -5.22 -8.96
N ALA A 180 -7.22 -6.33 -9.67
CA ALA A 180 -8.28 -6.94 -10.48
C ALA A 180 -9.42 -7.48 -9.60
N ALA A 181 -9.07 -8.07 -8.45
CA ALA A 181 -10.02 -8.69 -7.54
C ALA A 181 -10.76 -7.70 -6.61
N SER A 182 -10.34 -6.43 -6.54
CA SER A 182 -10.79 -5.47 -5.52
C SER A 182 -11.35 -4.15 -6.09
N ASP A 183 -12.28 -3.55 -5.36
CA ASP A 183 -12.85 -2.23 -5.64
C ASP A 183 -11.93 -1.08 -5.20
N VAL A 184 -11.12 -1.33 -4.17
CA VAL A 184 -10.10 -0.42 -3.64
C VAL A 184 -8.94 -1.25 -3.08
N VAL A 185 -7.70 -0.78 -3.21
CA VAL A 185 -6.52 -1.47 -2.68
C VAL A 185 -5.82 -0.61 -1.64
N LEU A 186 -5.55 -1.18 -0.48
CA LEU A 186 -4.64 -0.64 0.52
C LEU A 186 -3.26 -1.29 0.35
N CYS A 187 -2.24 -0.47 0.15
CA CYS A 187 -0.85 -0.88 0.06
C CYS A 187 -0.10 -0.47 1.33
N GLU A 188 0.34 -1.43 2.13
CA GLU A 188 1.18 -1.18 3.30
C GLU A 188 2.66 -1.19 2.90
N GLY A 189 3.32 -0.03 3.06
CA GLY A 189 4.75 0.12 2.86
C GLY A 189 5.57 -0.55 3.96
N THR A 190 6.82 -0.89 3.64
CA THR A 190 7.73 -1.46 4.63
C THR A 190 8.10 -0.42 5.69
N GLY A 191 8.26 -0.87 6.93
CA GLY A 191 8.73 -0.01 8.03
C GLY A 191 10.24 0.23 8.01
N HIS A 192 10.97 -0.44 7.13
CA HIS A 192 12.42 -0.47 7.13
C HIS A 192 12.94 0.26 5.88
N CYS A 193 13.03 1.60 5.94
CA CYS A 193 13.59 2.40 4.85
C CYS A 193 15.01 1.92 4.45
N ALA A 194 15.79 1.37 5.39
CA ALA A 194 17.17 0.90 5.16
C ALA A 194 17.30 -0.47 4.45
N VAL A 195 16.24 -1.26 4.34
CA VAL A 195 16.28 -2.52 3.57
C VAL A 195 15.94 -2.20 2.12
N GLY A 196 15.02 -1.26 1.89
CA GLY A 196 14.74 -0.72 0.56
C GLY A 196 15.93 0.01 -0.08
N SER A 197 16.93 0.44 0.70
CA SER A 197 18.20 0.99 0.18
C SER A 197 19.27 -0.07 -0.13
N ILE A 198 19.06 -1.32 0.26
CA ILE A 198 20.01 -2.43 0.01
C ILE A 198 19.54 -3.32 -1.13
N VAL A 199 18.22 -3.46 -1.31
CA VAL A 199 17.61 -4.23 -2.42
C VAL A 199 16.92 -3.34 -3.46
N ASP A 200 17.20 -2.02 -3.42
CA ASP A 200 16.72 -0.96 -4.32
C ASP A 200 15.18 -0.78 -4.45
N VAL A 201 14.39 -1.60 -3.75
CA VAL A 201 12.93 -1.50 -3.68
C VAL A 201 12.51 -0.72 -2.42
N ASN A 202 12.52 0.61 -2.52
CA ASN A 202 12.03 1.49 -1.46
C ASN A 202 10.54 1.87 -1.64
N ASN A 203 9.92 2.42 -0.59
CA ASN A 203 8.49 2.78 -0.60
C ASN A 203 8.14 3.78 -1.71
N ALA A 204 9.02 4.76 -2.02
CA ALA A 204 8.76 5.74 -3.07
C ALA A 204 8.74 5.09 -4.46
N LYS A 205 9.68 4.17 -4.72
CA LYS A 205 9.72 3.40 -5.95
C LYS A 205 8.49 2.51 -6.10
N VAL A 206 8.10 1.81 -5.03
CA VAL A 206 6.90 0.96 -5.04
C VAL A 206 5.67 1.81 -5.29
N ALA A 207 5.49 2.91 -4.57
CA ALA A 207 4.33 3.79 -4.71
C ALA A 207 4.24 4.36 -6.14
N SER A 208 5.33 4.92 -6.67
CA SER A 208 5.40 5.39 -8.06
C SER A 208 5.07 4.26 -9.06
N MET A 209 5.66 3.08 -8.85
CA MET A 209 5.43 1.91 -9.69
C MET A 209 3.99 1.41 -9.64
N ILE A 210 3.26 1.63 -8.53
CA ILE A 210 1.84 1.26 -8.38
C ILE A 210 0.86 2.41 -8.61
N GLY A 211 1.34 3.57 -9.07
CA GLY A 211 0.50 4.74 -9.32
C GLY A 211 -0.03 5.42 -8.04
N ALA A 212 0.56 5.10 -6.88
CA ALA A 212 0.38 5.86 -5.66
C ALA A 212 1.32 7.08 -5.69
N ASP A 213 0.76 8.26 -5.50
CA ASP A 213 1.54 9.48 -5.49
C ASP A 213 2.21 9.69 -4.12
N MET A 214 3.53 9.94 -4.14
CA MET A 214 4.34 10.26 -2.97
C MET A 214 4.78 11.72 -3.13
N ALA A 215 3.97 12.65 -2.64
CA ALA A 215 4.35 14.06 -2.55
C ALA A 215 5.12 14.33 -1.26
#